data_AF-A0A954BKK0-F1
#
_entry.id   AF-A0A954BKK0-F1
#
_cell.length_a   1.000
_cell.length_b   1.000
_cell.length_c   1.000
_cell.angle_alpha   90.00
_cell.angle_beta   90.00
_cell.angle_gamma   90.00
#
_symmetry.space_group_name_H-M   'P 1'
#
loop_
_entity.id
_entity.type
_entity.pdbx_description
1 polymer ?
#
loop_
_entity_poly.entity_id
_entity_poly.type
_entity_poly.pdbx_seq_one_letter_code
_entity_poly.pdbx_strand_id
1 'polypeptide(L)'
;VLDVGANVEADAAQLVSFAIMGEAYARATLGKEHPTIGLLNIGSEEMKGHDEVREAHEMLRTLDIGLNYRGFVEGDDISMGSVDVIVTDGFTGNVALKTGEGVARMLATRVREALTKSLVTKAGAALASSGLKELREQMNPSNANGGVLLGLGGVSVKSHGGTDARGFATACVLAADLSTSHYQEEVAANLTRIQQKGVAAG
;
A
#
# COMPACT_ATOMS: atom_id res chain seq x y z
N VAL A 1 -0.31 0.64 0.75
CA VAL A 1 0.86 1.31 1.37
C VAL A 1 1.86 1.58 0.26
N LEU A 2 2.24 2.84 0.06
CA LEU A 2 3.24 3.24 -0.93
C LEU A 2 4.59 3.52 -0.26
N ASP A 3 5.63 3.22 -1.03
CA ASP A 3 7.01 2.93 -0.67
C ASP A 3 7.21 1.65 0.14
N VAL A 4 7.73 0.62 -0.54
CA VAL A 4 8.20 -0.61 0.10
C VAL A 4 9.65 -0.93 -0.29
N GLY A 5 10.47 0.11 -0.43
CA GLY A 5 11.92 -0.01 -0.48
C GLY A 5 12.55 0.48 -1.78
N ALA A 6 12.13 1.65 -2.26
CA ALA A 6 12.92 2.44 -3.20
C ALA A 6 13.86 3.40 -2.45
N ASN A 7 13.37 4.09 -1.42
CA ASN A 7 14.17 4.94 -0.53
C ASN A 7 14.09 4.45 0.92
N VAL A 8 15.21 4.43 1.65
CA VAL A 8 15.22 4.03 3.07
C VAL A 8 14.68 5.15 3.97
N GLU A 9 14.91 6.40 3.56
CA GLU A 9 14.45 7.61 4.22
C GLU A 9 13.75 8.49 3.19
N ALA A 10 12.66 9.16 3.57
CA ALA A 10 11.92 10.07 2.72
C ALA A 10 11.73 11.42 3.42
N ASP A 11 12.06 12.51 2.73
CA ASP A 11 11.77 13.86 3.21
C ASP A 11 10.29 14.25 2.99
N ALA A 12 9.91 15.43 3.48
CA ALA A 12 8.53 15.91 3.39
C ALA A 12 8.03 16.06 1.94
N ALA A 13 8.88 16.55 1.02
CA ALA A 13 8.52 16.74 -0.38
C ALA A 13 8.36 15.40 -1.11
N GLN A 14 9.18 14.40 -0.74
CA GLN A 14 9.06 13.04 -1.22
C GLN A 14 7.76 12.38 -0.74
N LEU A 15 7.40 12.53 0.53
CA LEU A 15 6.12 12.03 1.06
C LEU A 15 4.90 12.66 0.35
N VAL A 16 4.95 13.97 0.06
CA VAL A 16 3.93 14.66 -0.76
C VAL A 16 3.85 14.05 -2.16
N SER A 17 5.01 13.82 -2.78
CA SER A 17 5.06 13.19 -4.11
C SER A 17 4.49 11.77 -4.10
N PHE A 18 4.76 11.00 -3.04
CA PHE A 18 4.21 9.66 -2.85
C PHE A 18 2.69 9.67 -2.68
N ALA A 19 2.13 10.65 -1.95
CA ALA A 19 0.68 10.83 -1.83
C ALA A 19 0.02 11.02 -3.19
N ILE A 20 0.64 11.84 -4.04
CA ILE A 20 0.10 12.20 -5.35
C ILE A 20 0.22 11.05 -6.34
N MET A 21 1.35 10.35 -6.35
CA MET A 21 1.54 9.17 -7.17
C MET A 21 0.63 8.02 -6.71
N GLY A 22 0.42 7.90 -5.39
CA GLY A 22 -0.50 6.93 -4.79
C GLY A 22 -1.95 7.15 -5.18
N GLU A 23 -2.38 8.41 -5.20
CA GLU A 23 -3.71 8.84 -5.66
C GLU A 23 -3.95 8.41 -7.11
N ALA A 24 -3.05 8.79 -8.02
CA ALA A 24 -3.12 8.43 -9.43
C ALA A 24 -3.08 6.90 -9.64
N TYR A 25 -2.23 6.20 -8.88
CA TYR A 25 -2.20 4.74 -8.92
C TYR A 25 -3.54 4.13 -8.49
N ALA A 26 -4.12 4.59 -7.38
CA ALA A 26 -5.38 4.08 -6.87
C ALA A 26 -6.54 4.38 -7.83
N ARG A 27 -6.56 5.56 -8.47
CA ARG A 27 -7.57 5.89 -9.46
C ARG A 27 -7.44 5.02 -10.71
N ALA A 28 -6.23 4.90 -11.27
CA ALA A 28 -5.98 4.15 -12.50
C ALA A 28 -6.16 2.63 -12.35
N THR A 29 -5.81 2.06 -11.19
CA THR A 29 -5.83 0.60 -10.99
C THR A 29 -7.03 0.08 -10.19
N LEU A 30 -7.57 0.88 -9.27
CA LEU A 30 -8.70 0.48 -8.42
C LEU A 30 -10.03 1.07 -8.91
N GLY A 31 -10.02 1.91 -9.95
CA GLY A 31 -11.22 2.55 -10.51
C GLY A 31 -11.90 3.52 -9.54
N LYS A 32 -11.18 4.01 -8.52
CA LYS A 32 -11.71 4.95 -7.53
C LYS A 32 -11.49 6.38 -8.01
N GLU A 33 -12.54 7.10 -8.39
CA GLU A 33 -12.41 8.47 -8.90
C GLU A 33 -11.75 9.44 -7.89
N HIS A 34 -12.07 9.30 -6.60
CA HIS A 34 -11.57 10.16 -5.53
C HIS A 34 -10.99 9.35 -4.35
N PRO A 35 -9.86 8.65 -4.54
CA PRO A 35 -9.30 7.79 -3.52
C PRO A 35 -8.81 8.60 -2.32
N THR A 36 -9.15 8.13 -1.13
CA THR A 36 -8.77 8.71 0.16
C THR A 36 -7.30 8.43 0.46
N ILE A 37 -6.59 9.44 0.96
CA ILE A 37 -5.15 9.36 1.24
C ILE A 37 -4.88 9.68 2.71
N GLY A 38 -4.09 8.85 3.37
CA GLY A 38 -3.60 9.05 4.73
C GLY A 38 -2.09 8.99 4.81
N LEU A 39 -1.50 9.72 5.76
CA LEU A 39 -0.07 9.70 6.06
C LEU A 39 0.15 8.89 7.34
N LEU A 40 0.91 7.80 7.25
CA LEU A 40 1.14 6.90 8.39
C LEU A 40 1.90 7.62 9.49
N ASN A 41 1.39 7.55 10.71
CA ASN A 41 1.99 8.18 11.87
C ASN A 41 1.82 7.32 13.14
N ILE A 42 2.55 7.66 14.19
CA ILE A 42 2.50 7.00 15.50
C ILE A 42 1.29 7.42 16.35
N GLY A 43 0.43 8.29 15.81
CA GLY A 43 -0.77 8.79 16.47
C GLY A 43 -1.53 9.76 15.57
N SER A 44 -2.84 9.88 15.79
CA SER A 44 -3.70 10.82 15.05
C SER A 44 -3.53 12.30 15.43
N GLU A 45 -2.72 12.62 16.45
CA GLU A 45 -2.50 13.98 16.95
C GLU A 45 -1.47 14.74 16.11
N GLU A 46 -1.75 16.01 15.77
CA GLU A 46 -0.91 16.85 14.90
C GLU A 46 0.54 17.04 15.37
N MET A 47 0.80 16.87 16.68
CA MET A 47 2.14 17.06 17.25
C MET A 47 3.03 15.80 17.25
N LYS A 48 2.47 14.63 16.97
CA LYS A 48 3.20 13.36 17.02
C LYS A 48 3.83 13.03 15.67
N GLY A 49 4.89 12.23 15.71
CA GLY A 49 5.62 11.79 14.52
C GLY A 49 6.91 12.55 14.28
N HIS A 50 7.62 12.11 13.24
CA HIS A 50 8.85 12.74 12.77
C HIS A 50 8.57 14.11 12.14
N ASP A 51 9.58 14.98 12.12
CA ASP A 51 9.45 16.35 11.61
C ASP A 51 9.05 16.35 10.12
N GLU A 52 9.59 15.42 9.32
CA GLU A 52 9.30 15.24 7.90
C GLU A 52 7.83 14.86 7.66
N VAL A 53 7.27 14.02 8.52
CA VAL A 53 5.86 13.59 8.46
C VAL A 53 4.93 14.76 8.79
N ARG A 54 5.30 15.57 9.78
CA ARG A 54 4.53 16.78 10.14
C ARG A 54 4.62 17.85 9.06
N GLU A 55 5.79 18.07 8.48
CA GLU A 55 5.97 19.03 7.40
C GLU A 55 5.19 18.58 6.15
N ALA A 56 5.24 17.29 5.79
CA ALA A 56 4.42 16.73 4.71
C ALA A 56 2.92 16.91 4.97
N HIS A 57 2.46 16.76 6.21
CA HIS A 57 1.07 17.01 6.59
C HIS A 57 0.65 18.46 6.28
N GLU A 58 1.45 19.45 6.69
CA GLU A 58 1.19 20.86 6.42
C GLU A 58 1.19 21.16 4.91
N MET A 59 2.16 20.60 4.17
CA MET A 59 2.21 20.74 2.72
C MET A 59 0.94 20.15 2.07
N LEU A 60 0.54 18.92 2.43
CA LEU A 60 -0.63 18.26 1.86
C LEU A 60 -1.94 18.97 2.17
N ARG A 61 -2.06 19.64 3.32
CA ARG A 61 -3.24 20.44 3.69
C ARG A 61 -3.34 21.75 2.95
N THR A 62 -2.21 22.36 2.63
CA THR A 62 -2.14 23.65 1.93
C THR A 62 -2.13 23.49 0.40
N LEU A 63 -1.78 22.30 -0.08
CA LEU A 63 -1.80 21.91 -1.50
C LEU A 63 -3.23 21.84 -2.05
N ASP A 64 -3.64 22.91 -2.74
CA ASP A 64 -4.92 22.96 -3.45
C ASP A 64 -4.87 22.23 -4.80
N ILE A 65 -4.68 20.92 -4.80
CA ILE A 65 -4.60 20.09 -6.03
C ILE A 65 -5.71 19.03 -6.12
N GLY A 66 -6.70 19.09 -5.22
CA GLY A 66 -7.86 18.20 -5.24
C GLY A 66 -7.61 16.78 -4.69
N LEU A 67 -6.55 16.58 -3.90
CA LEU A 67 -6.35 15.32 -3.17
C LEU A 67 -7.42 15.15 -2.09
N ASN A 68 -7.98 13.94 -1.97
CA ASN A 68 -8.88 13.57 -0.88
C ASN A 68 -8.05 13.14 0.37
N TYR A 69 -7.26 14.08 0.90
CA TYR A 69 -6.37 13.85 2.04
C TYR A 69 -7.15 13.83 3.37
N ARG A 70 -6.91 12.79 4.18
CA ARG A 70 -7.62 12.53 5.45
C ARG A 70 -6.77 12.79 6.70
N GLY A 71 -5.53 13.22 6.54
CA GLY A 71 -4.62 13.48 7.66
C GLY A 71 -3.80 12.26 8.03
N PHE A 72 -3.50 12.13 9.32
CA PHE A 72 -2.74 11.01 9.86
C PHE A 72 -3.59 9.74 9.98
N VAL A 73 -2.95 8.60 9.76
CA VAL A 73 -3.50 7.25 9.98
C VAL A 73 -2.53 6.43 10.82
N GLU A 74 -3.05 5.50 11.61
CA GLU A 74 -2.26 4.67 12.51
C GLU A 74 -2.01 3.26 11.94
N GLY A 75 -1.25 2.43 12.64
CA GLY A 75 -0.89 1.09 12.16
C GLY A 75 -2.08 0.11 12.08
N ASP A 76 -3.11 0.31 12.90
CA ASP A 76 -4.34 -0.48 12.89
C ASP A 76 -5.25 -0.13 11.70
N ASP A 77 -5.27 1.14 11.27
CA ASP A 77 -5.94 1.62 10.07
C ASP A 77 -5.53 0.86 8.80
N ILE A 78 -4.27 0.41 8.73
CA ILE A 78 -3.75 -0.39 7.61
C ILE A 78 -4.61 -1.64 7.37
N SER A 79 -5.06 -2.29 8.44
CA SER A 79 -5.86 -3.52 8.35
C SER A 79 -7.37 -3.25 8.25
N MET A 80 -7.83 -2.08 8.71
CA MET A 80 -9.24 -1.68 8.66
C MET A 80 -9.66 -1.09 7.31
N GLY A 81 -8.71 -0.63 6.49
CA GLY A 81 -9.00 -0.03 5.19
C GLY A 81 -9.71 1.32 5.32
N SER A 82 -9.37 2.11 6.35
CA SER A 82 -9.98 3.42 6.60
C SER A 82 -9.63 4.46 5.54
N VAL A 83 -8.52 4.26 4.82
CA VAL A 83 -8.14 5.01 3.63
C VAL A 83 -7.68 4.09 2.49
N ASP A 84 -7.78 4.58 1.26
CA ASP A 84 -7.40 3.82 0.05
C ASP A 84 -5.89 3.80 -0.17
N VAL A 85 -5.22 4.90 0.19
CA VAL A 85 -3.80 5.14 -0.01
C VAL A 85 -3.18 5.51 1.32
N ILE A 86 -2.21 4.71 1.77
CA ILE A 86 -1.39 5.01 2.95
C ILE A 86 0.03 5.33 2.49
N VAL A 87 0.50 6.52 2.84
CA VAL A 87 1.81 7.06 2.50
C VAL A 87 2.74 6.92 3.71
N THR A 88 3.98 6.49 3.47
CA THR A 88 5.01 6.35 4.50
C THR A 88 6.39 6.28 3.83
N ASP A 89 7.46 6.40 4.62
CA ASP A 89 8.82 6.13 4.14
C ASP A 89 9.04 4.62 3.94
N GLY A 90 10.04 4.25 3.13
CA GLY A 90 10.28 2.85 2.79
C GLY A 90 10.73 1.98 3.97
N PHE A 91 11.35 2.52 5.02
CA PHE A 91 11.70 1.74 6.22
C PHE A 91 10.43 1.38 6.99
N THR A 92 9.62 2.36 7.35
CA THR A 92 8.37 2.18 8.09
C THR A 92 7.38 1.34 7.30
N GLY A 93 7.23 1.61 6.00
CA GLY A 93 6.36 0.85 5.10
C GLY A 93 6.76 -0.62 4.99
N ASN A 94 8.05 -0.92 4.88
CA ASN A 94 8.54 -2.30 4.83
C ASN A 94 8.35 -3.03 6.17
N VAL A 95 8.61 -2.37 7.30
CA VAL A 95 8.33 -2.93 8.64
C VAL A 95 6.84 -3.22 8.79
N ALA A 96 5.96 -2.29 8.42
CA ALA A 96 4.51 -2.46 8.49
C ALA A 96 4.02 -3.62 7.61
N LEU A 97 4.47 -3.69 6.34
CA LEU A 97 4.12 -4.77 5.43
C LEU A 97 4.59 -6.12 5.96
N LYS A 98 5.86 -6.24 6.37
CA LYS A 98 6.41 -7.51 6.86
C LYS A 98 5.79 -7.96 8.17
N THR A 99 5.40 -7.02 9.03
CA THR A 99 4.64 -7.31 10.24
C THR A 99 3.26 -7.85 9.89
N GLY A 100 2.51 -7.19 9.01
CA GLY A 100 1.19 -7.65 8.55
C GLY A 100 1.25 -9.04 7.91
N GLU A 101 2.21 -9.28 7.01
CA GLU A 101 2.44 -10.61 6.44
C GLU A 101 2.78 -11.67 7.50
N GLY A 102 3.60 -11.31 8.49
CA GLY A 102 4.01 -12.20 9.59
C GLY A 102 2.82 -12.61 10.46
N VAL A 103 1.99 -11.64 10.83
CA VAL A 103 0.75 -11.88 11.60
C VAL A 103 -0.22 -12.75 10.81
N ALA A 104 -0.42 -12.48 9.51
CA ALA A 104 -1.29 -13.30 8.66
C ALA A 104 -0.80 -14.76 8.59
N ARG A 105 0.51 -15.00 8.40
CA ARG A 105 1.11 -16.35 8.41
C ARG A 105 0.95 -17.05 9.76
N MET A 106 1.16 -16.32 10.86
CA MET A 106 0.96 -16.83 12.22
C MET A 106 -0.50 -17.27 12.43
N LEU A 107 -1.47 -16.41 12.11
CA LEU A 107 -2.90 -16.71 12.26
C LEU A 107 -3.32 -17.91 11.40
N ALA A 108 -2.89 -17.96 10.14
CA ALA A 108 -3.17 -19.10 9.27
C ALA A 108 -2.65 -20.43 9.84
N THR A 109 -1.46 -20.41 10.45
CA THR A 109 -0.87 -21.57 11.13
C THR A 109 -1.69 -21.98 12.34
N ARG A 110 -2.05 -21.04 13.22
CA ARG A 110 -2.85 -21.31 14.42
C ARG A 110 -4.25 -21.82 14.11
N VAL A 111 -4.90 -21.27 13.08
CA VAL A 111 -6.21 -21.76 12.60
C VAL A 111 -6.08 -23.21 12.11
N ARG A 112 -5.06 -23.51 11.31
CA ARG A 112 -4.80 -24.87 10.81
C ARG A 112 -4.57 -25.87 11.96
N GLU A 113 -3.76 -25.50 12.95
CA GLU A 113 -3.50 -26.34 14.13
C GLU A 113 -4.79 -26.61 14.91
N ALA A 114 -5.60 -25.58 15.18
CA ALA A 114 -6.86 -25.73 15.89
C ALA A 114 -7.85 -26.67 15.16
N LEU A 115 -7.97 -26.50 13.84
CA LEU A 115 -8.88 -27.27 12.99
C LEU A 115 -8.41 -28.72 12.75
N THR A 116 -7.14 -29.04 12.99
CA THR A 116 -6.59 -30.39 12.78
C THR A 116 -6.35 -31.16 14.08
N LYS A 117 -6.62 -30.55 15.24
CA LYS A 117 -6.34 -31.11 16.57
C LYS A 117 -7.11 -32.39 16.92
N SER A 118 -8.34 -32.58 16.45
CA SER A 118 -9.16 -33.75 16.78
C SER A 118 -10.05 -34.19 15.61
N LEU A 119 -10.62 -35.39 15.69
CA LEU A 119 -11.57 -35.87 14.68
C LEU A 119 -12.79 -34.96 14.56
N VAL A 120 -13.24 -34.38 15.68
CA VAL A 120 -14.37 -33.43 15.70
C VAL A 120 -14.01 -32.13 14.98
N THR A 121 -12.84 -31.55 15.26
CA THR A 121 -12.43 -30.30 14.58
C THR A 121 -12.13 -30.52 13.11
N LYS A 122 -11.59 -31.69 12.73
CA LYS A 122 -11.41 -32.08 11.32
C LYS A 122 -12.73 -32.23 10.58
N ALA A 123 -13.75 -32.83 11.22
CA ALA A 123 -15.09 -32.93 10.63
C ALA A 123 -15.71 -31.53 10.43
N GLY A 124 -15.59 -30.65 11.43
CA GLY A 124 -16.01 -29.24 11.30
C GLY A 124 -15.28 -28.50 10.17
N ALA A 125 -13.96 -28.70 10.04
CA ALA A 125 -13.18 -28.11 8.95
C ALA A 125 -13.58 -28.63 7.57
N ALA A 126 -13.96 -29.91 7.46
CA ALA A 126 -14.46 -30.47 6.20
C ALA A 126 -15.80 -29.82 5.80
N LEU A 127 -16.70 -29.60 6.76
CA LEU A 127 -17.97 -28.90 6.53
C LEU A 127 -17.75 -27.43 6.14
N ALA A 128 -16.75 -26.77 6.72
CA ALA A 128 -16.40 -25.36 6.43
C ALA A 128 -15.35 -25.21 5.30
N SER A 129 -15.06 -26.26 4.55
CA SER A 129 -13.88 -26.31 3.66
C SER A 129 -13.88 -25.26 2.55
N SER A 130 -15.05 -24.89 2.02
CA SER A 130 -15.19 -23.83 1.02
C SER A 130 -14.80 -22.46 1.58
N GLY A 131 -15.37 -22.06 2.72
CA GLY A 131 -15.06 -20.79 3.37
C GLY A 131 -13.62 -20.72 3.88
N LEU A 132 -13.07 -21.83 4.38
CA LEU A 132 -11.65 -21.90 4.78
C LEU A 132 -10.69 -21.76 3.60
N LYS A 133 -11.08 -22.24 2.42
CA LYS A 133 -10.30 -22.07 1.19
C LYS A 133 -10.29 -20.60 0.77
N GLU A 134 -11.45 -19.95 0.77
CA GLU A 134 -11.58 -18.53 0.45
C GLU A 134 -10.78 -17.65 1.43
N LEU A 135 -10.90 -17.90 2.74
CA LEU A 135 -10.12 -17.20 3.75
C LEU A 135 -8.61 -17.38 3.53
N ARG A 136 -8.17 -18.60 3.19
CA ARG A 136 -6.76 -18.87 2.89
C ARG A 136 -6.27 -18.11 1.67
N GLU A 137 -7.11 -17.95 0.65
CA GLU A 137 -6.80 -17.17 -0.55
C GLU A 137 -6.69 -15.67 -0.22
N GLN A 138 -7.60 -15.13 0.60
CA GLN A 138 -7.54 -13.73 1.04
C GLN A 138 -6.31 -13.43 1.92
N MET A 139 -5.89 -14.38 2.76
CA MET A 139 -4.74 -14.23 3.65
C MET A 139 -3.39 -14.55 2.99
N ASN A 140 -3.37 -14.96 1.72
CA ASN A 140 -2.13 -15.35 1.04
C ASN A 140 -1.37 -14.11 0.53
N PRO A 141 -0.22 -13.74 1.11
CA PRO A 141 0.52 -12.56 0.65
C PRO A 141 1.08 -12.71 -0.76
N SER A 142 1.28 -13.94 -1.25
CA SER A 142 1.72 -14.17 -2.64
C SER A 142 0.70 -13.71 -3.69
N ASN A 143 -0.56 -13.49 -3.30
CA ASN A 143 -1.59 -12.96 -4.18
C ASN A 143 -1.46 -11.43 -4.40
N ALA A 144 -0.64 -10.74 -3.60
CA ALA A 144 -0.30 -9.34 -3.75
C ALA A 144 1.23 -9.20 -3.87
N ASN A 145 1.75 -9.40 -5.09
CA ASN A 145 3.17 -9.20 -5.40
C ASN A 145 3.32 -8.24 -6.59
N GLY A 146 4.42 -7.47 -6.57
CA GLY A 146 4.71 -6.39 -7.47
C GLY A 146 4.56 -5.06 -6.74
N GLY A 147 5.70 -4.45 -6.38
CA GLY A 147 5.73 -3.04 -5.96
C GLY A 147 5.97 -2.16 -7.18
N VAL A 148 5.09 -1.22 -7.46
CA VAL A 148 5.31 -0.26 -8.55
C VAL A 148 6.38 0.74 -8.10
N LEU A 149 7.44 0.87 -8.88
CA LEU A 149 8.43 1.92 -8.72
C LEU A 149 7.88 3.19 -9.38
N LEU A 150 7.41 4.10 -8.53
CA LEU A 150 6.86 5.38 -8.95
C LEU A 150 8.00 6.37 -9.26
N GLY A 151 7.75 7.37 -10.11
CA GLY A 151 8.72 8.43 -10.43
C GLY A 151 9.69 8.11 -11.56
N LEU A 152 9.58 6.94 -12.19
CA LEU A 152 10.30 6.62 -13.42
C LEU A 152 9.48 7.06 -14.64
N GLY A 153 10.13 7.40 -15.75
CA GLY A 153 9.46 7.75 -17.02
C GLY A 153 8.76 6.58 -17.72
N GLY A 154 8.39 5.53 -16.97
CA GLY A 154 7.85 4.27 -17.47
C GLY A 154 7.21 3.44 -16.35
N VAL A 155 6.47 2.38 -16.70
CA VAL A 155 6.00 1.40 -15.72
C VAL A 155 7.16 0.51 -15.31
N SER A 156 7.44 0.45 -14.01
CA SER A 156 8.44 -0.44 -13.45
C SER A 156 7.87 -1.14 -12.24
N VAL A 157 7.93 -2.47 -12.22
CA VAL A 157 7.38 -3.30 -11.15
C VAL A 157 8.49 -4.17 -10.57
N LYS A 158 8.71 -4.03 -9.27
CA LYS A 158 9.67 -4.82 -8.49
C LYS A 158 8.96 -6.01 -7.86
N SER A 159 9.28 -7.21 -8.32
CA SER A 159 8.87 -8.45 -7.65
C SER A 159 9.77 -8.74 -6.45
N HIS A 160 9.20 -9.29 -5.39
CA HIS A 160 10.00 -9.74 -4.24
C HIS A 160 10.90 -10.93 -4.60
N GLY A 161 12.19 -10.88 -4.26
CA GLY A 161 13.17 -11.90 -4.65
C GLY A 161 12.92 -13.29 -4.08
N GLY A 162 12.19 -13.39 -2.96
CA GLY A 162 11.79 -14.66 -2.34
C GLY A 162 10.42 -15.19 -2.81
N THR A 163 9.84 -14.66 -3.89
CA THR A 163 8.51 -15.06 -4.34
C THR A 163 8.49 -16.40 -5.08
N ASP A 164 7.32 -17.04 -5.11
CA ASP A 164 7.08 -18.23 -5.93
C ASP A 164 6.62 -17.87 -7.35
N ALA A 165 6.50 -18.88 -8.23
CA ALA A 165 6.11 -18.66 -9.62
C ALA A 165 4.76 -17.95 -9.77
N ARG A 166 3.82 -18.17 -8.84
CA ARG A 166 2.52 -17.49 -8.84
C ARG A 166 2.67 -16.02 -8.49
N GLY A 167 3.41 -15.69 -7.44
CA GLY A 167 3.66 -14.30 -7.09
C GLY A 167 4.43 -13.55 -8.18
N PHE A 168 5.38 -14.20 -8.85
CA PHE A 168 6.06 -13.58 -10.00
C PHE A 168 5.09 -13.31 -11.17
N ALA A 169 4.21 -14.27 -11.48
CA ALA A 169 3.17 -14.06 -12.50
C ALA A 169 2.22 -12.91 -12.14
N THR A 170 1.84 -12.77 -10.87
CA THR A 170 1.04 -11.63 -10.38
C THR A 170 1.74 -10.29 -10.65
N ALA A 171 3.06 -10.20 -10.42
CA ALA A 171 3.81 -8.98 -10.71
C ALA A 171 3.86 -8.66 -12.22
N CYS A 172 3.92 -9.68 -13.09
CA CYS A 172 3.84 -9.50 -14.53
C CYS A 172 2.46 -9.01 -14.99
N VAL A 173 1.38 -9.57 -14.43
CA VAL A 173 0.01 -9.11 -14.71
C VAL A 173 -0.16 -7.66 -14.30
N LEU A 174 0.29 -7.28 -13.10
CA LEU A 174 0.27 -5.90 -12.64
C LEU A 174 1.00 -4.95 -13.61
N ALA A 175 2.17 -5.34 -14.11
CA ALA A 175 2.93 -4.54 -15.08
C ALA A 175 2.16 -4.37 -16.40
N ALA A 176 1.51 -5.44 -16.88
CA ALA A 176 0.70 -5.39 -18.09
C ALA A 176 -0.52 -4.49 -17.92
N ASP A 177 -1.26 -4.63 -16.82
CA ASP A 177 -2.43 -3.82 -16.51
C ASP A 177 -2.06 -2.34 -16.47
N LEU A 178 -1.00 -1.99 -15.74
CA LEU A 178 -0.47 -0.62 -15.66
C LEU A 178 -0.08 -0.06 -17.03
N SER A 179 0.56 -0.86 -17.88
CA SER A 179 1.00 -0.45 -19.22
C SER A 179 -0.16 -0.10 -20.16
N THR A 180 -1.35 -0.62 -19.89
CA THR A 180 -2.57 -0.38 -20.68
C THR A 180 -3.53 0.62 -20.04
N SER A 181 -3.20 1.11 -18.84
CA SER A 181 -4.01 2.07 -18.07
C SER A 181 -3.59 3.52 -18.30
N HIS A 182 -4.40 4.48 -17.82
CA HIS A 182 -4.06 5.91 -17.81
C HIS A 182 -3.07 6.32 -16.70
N TYR A 183 -2.51 5.36 -15.95
CA TYR A 183 -1.63 5.61 -14.81
C TYR A 183 -0.47 6.58 -15.12
N GLN A 184 0.23 6.40 -16.25
CA GLN A 184 1.36 7.27 -16.61
C GLN A 184 0.91 8.72 -16.90
N GLU A 185 -0.23 8.87 -17.56
CA GLU A 185 -0.80 10.18 -17.92
C GLU A 185 -1.21 10.94 -16.65
N GLU A 186 -1.85 10.25 -15.70
CA GLU A 186 -2.29 10.84 -14.43
C GLU A 186 -1.11 11.25 -13.54
N VAL A 187 -0.09 10.38 -13.42
CA VAL A 187 1.12 10.71 -12.66
C VAL A 187 1.84 11.91 -13.28
N ALA A 188 2.03 11.93 -14.60
CA ALA A 188 2.67 13.05 -15.29
C ALA A 188 1.89 14.36 -15.14
N ALA A 189 0.56 14.32 -15.28
CA ALA A 189 -0.31 15.48 -15.11
C ALA A 189 -0.24 16.04 -13.69
N ASN A 190 -0.29 15.16 -12.68
CA ASN A 190 -0.23 15.59 -11.29
C ASN A 190 1.15 16.13 -10.90
N LEU A 191 2.25 15.49 -11.30
CA LEU A 191 3.61 15.99 -11.06
C LEU A 191 3.85 17.37 -11.71
N THR A 192 3.32 17.57 -12.91
CA THR A 192 3.40 18.87 -13.60
C THR A 192 2.67 19.97 -12.81
N ARG A 193 1.50 19.68 -12.23
CA ARG A 193 0.76 20.64 -11.38
C ARG A 193 1.55 21.05 -10.14
N ILE A 194 2.30 20.14 -9.54
CA ILE A 194 3.18 20.42 -8.39
C ILE A 194 4.32 21.35 -8.79
N GLN A 195 5.02 21.03 -9.89
CA GLN A 195 6.12 21.85 -10.41
C GLN A 195 5.66 23.28 -10.73
N GLN A 196 4.46 23.42 -11.29
CA GLN A 196 3.86 24.73 -11.57
C GLN A 196 3.46 25.51 -10.30
N LYS A 197 3.17 24.81 -9.19
CA LYS A 197 2.84 25.42 -7.88
C LYS A 197 4.06 25.65 -6.98
N GLY A 198 5.28 25.39 -7.46
CA GLY A 198 6.52 25.75 -6.76
C GLY A 198 6.92 24.81 -5.63
N VAL A 199 6.30 23.64 -5.51
CA VAL A 199 6.78 22.57 -4.62
C VAL A 199 7.84 21.81 -5.40
N ALA A 200 9.10 22.23 -5.26
CA ALA A 200 10.20 21.58 -5.95
C ALA A 200 10.39 20.17 -5.37
N ALA A 201 10.23 19.14 -6.21
CA ALA A 201 10.82 17.83 -5.95
C ALA A 201 12.33 18.00 -6.07
N GLY A 202 12.98 18.23 -4.93
CA GLY A 202 14.45 18.21 -4.78
C GLY A 202 14.95 16.79 -4.66
#